data_AF-A0A239CR66-F1
#
_entry.id   AF-A0A239CR66-F1
#
_cell.length_a   1.000
_cell.length_b   1.000
_cell.length_c   1.000
_cell.angle_alpha   90.00
_cell.angle_beta   90.00
_cell.angle_gamma   90.00
#
_symmetry.space_group_name_H-M   'P 1'
#
loop_
_entity.id
_entity.type
_entity.pdbx_description
1 polymer ?
#
loop_
_entity_poly.entity_id
_entity_poly.type
_entity_poly.pdbx_seq_one_letter_code
_entity_poly.pdbx_strand_id
1 'polypeptide(L)'
;MDFAGVLRAASAVALSCIASMALAQGAPSLAGTYSNLSPGAGAGDLNGYELTLLPQAGGTYAVLQCAQGAPSTPVLAPVHRMGDTISFEIQQPNHACNGVYSATLHEDGLDLRGPDGQSQTLPQRPSYWISHTGRVAPTPLESANEPYFRALNASCPDRNLQHLPPAQLSFQIEKFEPRLTPEQHKSVDRATTQRCDGAIVGSGCGNVGFLEAAQRDGFLPKFVQFVCGQPVKCSGPGACSGQ
;
A
#
# COMPACT_ATOMS: atom_id res chain seq x y z
N MET A 1 -26.45 66.24 59.17
CA MET A 1 -27.26 65.02 59.01
C MET A 1 -27.69 64.95 57.55
N ASP A 2 -27.64 63.73 57.03
CA ASP A 2 -28.08 63.22 55.73
C ASP A 2 -27.22 63.36 54.46
N PHE A 3 -26.96 62.16 53.93
CA PHE A 3 -26.21 61.71 52.78
C PHE A 3 -27.14 61.60 51.56
N ALA A 4 -26.68 62.03 50.38
CA ALA A 4 -27.12 61.52 49.07
C ALA A 4 -26.11 62.03 48.02
N GLY A 5 -25.55 61.29 47.08
CA GLY A 5 -25.72 59.91 46.64
C GLY A 5 -25.01 59.86 45.28
N VAL A 6 -23.85 59.22 45.21
CA VAL A 6 -23.02 59.14 44.00
C VAL A 6 -23.49 57.95 43.15
N LEU A 7 -24.15 58.22 42.03
CA LEU A 7 -24.49 57.21 41.03
C LEU A 7 -23.25 56.99 40.13
N ARG A 8 -22.57 55.84 40.29
CA ARG A 8 -21.54 55.38 39.33
C ARG A 8 -22.21 54.48 38.30
N ALA A 9 -22.24 54.93 37.04
CA ALA A 9 -22.58 54.09 35.90
C ALA A 9 -21.39 53.17 35.58
N ALA A 10 -21.59 51.86 35.72
CA ALA A 10 -20.63 50.84 35.30
C ALA A 10 -20.91 50.49 33.83
N SER A 11 -20.03 50.93 32.93
CA SER A 11 -20.04 50.50 31.53
C SER A 11 -19.43 49.11 31.41
N ALA A 12 -20.24 48.13 31.05
CA ALA A 12 -19.80 46.78 30.69
C ALA A 12 -19.20 46.79 29.27
N VAL A 13 -17.89 46.62 29.17
CA VAL A 13 -17.19 46.39 27.89
C VAL A 13 -17.32 44.90 27.57
N ALA A 14 -18.23 44.56 26.65
CA ALA A 14 -18.37 43.20 26.12
C ALA A 14 -17.22 42.91 25.15
N LEU A 15 -16.22 42.17 25.63
CA LEU A 15 -15.07 41.70 24.87
C LEU A 15 -15.51 40.59 23.92
N SER A 16 -15.76 40.93 22.65
CA SER A 16 -16.16 39.96 21.62
C SER A 16 -14.92 39.18 21.12
N CYS A 17 -14.65 38.03 21.73
CA CYS A 17 -13.70 37.05 21.23
C CYS A 17 -14.26 36.42 19.93
N ILE A 18 -13.91 37.00 18.79
CA ILE A 18 -14.08 36.34 17.49
C ILE A 18 -13.08 35.18 17.48
N ALA A 19 -13.56 33.98 17.81
CA ALA A 19 -12.78 32.75 17.67
C ALA A 19 -12.53 32.52 16.18
N SER A 20 -11.33 32.85 15.72
CA SER A 20 -10.82 32.42 14.41
C SER A 20 -10.75 30.89 14.41
N MET A 21 -11.83 30.22 13.99
CA MET A 21 -11.77 28.84 13.56
C MET A 21 -11.01 28.83 12.23
N ALA A 22 -9.68 28.87 12.31
CA ALA A 22 -8.85 28.47 11.19
C ALA A 22 -9.20 27.01 10.92
N LEU A 23 -9.97 26.77 9.87
CA LEU A 23 -10.13 25.44 9.31
C LEU A 23 -8.72 24.94 9.02
N ALA A 24 -8.25 23.98 9.82
CA ALA A 24 -7.05 23.24 9.52
C ALA A 24 -7.31 22.50 8.21
N GLN A 25 -6.98 23.14 7.09
CA GLN A 25 -6.85 22.48 5.81
C GLN A 25 -5.86 21.34 6.07
N GLY A 26 -6.33 20.10 5.87
CA GLY A 26 -5.55 18.91 6.16
C GLY A 26 -4.21 19.03 5.45
N ALA A 27 -3.11 19.04 6.22
CA ALA A 27 -1.78 19.15 5.64
C ALA A 27 -1.61 18.05 4.58
N PRO A 28 -0.98 18.35 3.43
CA PRO A 28 -0.72 17.34 2.40
C PRO A 28 -0.12 16.08 3.01
N SER A 29 -0.64 14.92 2.59
CA SER A 29 -0.12 13.64 3.05
C SER A 29 1.34 13.53 2.62
N LEU A 30 2.24 13.51 3.61
CA LEU A 30 3.67 13.34 3.38
C LEU A 30 3.97 11.99 2.71
N ALA A 31 3.20 10.95 3.03
CA ALA A 31 3.43 9.60 2.54
C ALA A 31 3.05 9.44 1.07
N GLY A 32 3.86 8.68 0.32
CA GLY A 32 3.59 8.33 -1.07
C GLY A 32 4.83 8.29 -1.94
N THR A 33 4.63 8.04 -3.24
CA THR A 33 5.68 8.06 -4.25
C THR A 33 5.53 9.30 -5.13
N TYR A 34 6.65 9.98 -5.34
CA TYR A 34 6.79 11.20 -6.13
C TYR A 34 7.84 10.91 -7.19
N SER A 35 7.50 11.05 -8.46
CA SER A 35 8.37 10.55 -9.51
C SER A 35 8.25 11.41 -10.75
N ASN A 36 9.38 11.76 -11.36
CA ASN A 36 9.45 12.25 -12.74
C ASN A 36 10.28 11.31 -13.63
N LEU A 37 10.60 10.10 -13.14
CA LEU A 37 11.24 9.06 -13.95
C LEU A 37 10.49 8.87 -15.28
N SER A 38 11.24 8.94 -16.37
CA SER A 38 10.72 8.81 -17.72
C SER A 38 11.76 8.21 -18.66
N PRO A 39 11.35 7.46 -19.70
CA PRO A 39 12.27 6.99 -20.72
C PRO A 39 13.04 8.14 -21.37
N GLY A 40 14.35 7.93 -21.58
CA GLY A 40 15.21 8.86 -22.29
C GLY A 40 15.06 8.76 -23.81
N ALA A 41 15.81 9.60 -24.52
CA ALA A 41 15.89 9.56 -25.99
C ALA A 41 16.64 8.31 -26.52
N GLY A 42 17.52 7.73 -25.70
CA GLY A 42 18.20 6.47 -26.00
C GLY A 42 17.33 5.25 -25.71
N ALA A 43 17.53 4.18 -26.48
CA ALA A 43 16.81 2.93 -26.27
C ALA A 43 17.18 2.31 -24.92
N GLY A 44 16.21 2.26 -24.00
CA GLY A 44 16.38 1.69 -22.66
C GLY A 44 16.90 2.68 -21.61
N ASP A 45 17.15 3.93 -21.98
CA ASP A 45 17.57 4.95 -21.02
C ASP A 45 16.40 5.36 -20.12
N LEU A 46 16.72 5.66 -18.86
CA LEU A 46 15.82 6.24 -17.89
C LEU A 46 16.42 7.52 -17.32
N ASN A 47 15.61 8.57 -17.18
CA ASN A 47 16.03 9.84 -16.63
C ASN A 47 15.07 10.34 -15.56
N GLY A 48 15.60 11.06 -14.57
CA GLY A 48 14.82 11.72 -13.52
C GLY A 48 15.02 11.11 -12.14
N TYR A 49 14.02 11.28 -11.28
CA TYR A 49 14.03 10.90 -9.88
C TYR A 49 12.74 10.18 -9.50
N GLU A 50 12.86 9.25 -8.56
CA GLU A 50 11.77 8.68 -7.82
C GLU A 50 12.09 8.73 -6.32
N LEU A 51 11.21 9.39 -5.58
CA LEU A 51 11.27 9.57 -4.14
C LEU A 51 10.03 8.92 -3.52
N THR A 52 10.22 7.95 -2.63
CA THR A 52 9.13 7.39 -1.84
C THR A 52 9.30 7.76 -0.36
N LEU A 53 8.26 8.37 0.21
CA LEU A 53 8.22 8.77 1.61
C LEU A 53 7.44 7.74 2.42
N LEU A 54 8.16 7.07 3.34
CA LEU A 54 7.69 5.95 4.13
C LEU A 54 7.52 6.37 5.60
N PRO A 55 6.29 6.62 6.08
CA PRO A 55 6.06 6.87 7.50
C PRO A 55 6.25 5.57 8.30
N GLN A 56 6.97 5.66 9.42
CA GLN A 56 7.20 4.56 10.35
C GLN A 56 7.10 5.02 11.80
N ALA A 57 7.05 4.06 12.74
CA ALA A 57 7.22 4.34 14.15
C ALA A 57 8.63 4.92 14.40
N GLY A 58 8.71 6.22 14.72
CA GLY A 58 9.97 6.92 14.95
C GLY A 58 10.36 7.94 13.87
N GLY A 59 9.61 8.08 12.78
CA GLY A 59 9.85 9.14 11.80
C GLY A 59 9.38 8.80 10.39
N THR A 60 9.82 9.62 9.43
CA THR A 60 9.64 9.35 8.01
C THR A 60 11.00 9.08 7.39
N TYR A 61 11.05 8.13 6.46
CA TYR A 61 12.23 7.85 5.66
C TYR A 61 11.96 8.12 4.19
N ALA A 62 12.97 8.59 3.48
CA ALA A 62 13.00 8.77 2.04
C ALA A 62 13.70 7.57 1.41
N VAL A 63 13.08 6.96 0.41
CA VAL A 63 13.76 6.08 -0.55
C VAL A 63 13.95 6.89 -1.82
N LEU A 64 15.19 7.26 -2.14
CA LEU A 64 15.52 8.00 -3.35
C LEU A 64 16.22 7.09 -4.37
N GLN A 65 15.79 7.20 -5.63
CA GLN A 65 16.46 6.63 -6.78
C GLN A 65 16.55 7.71 -7.86
N CYS A 66 17.72 7.87 -8.47
CA CYS A 66 17.90 8.76 -9.61
C CYS A 66 18.31 7.95 -10.84
N ALA A 67 18.02 8.48 -12.02
CA ALA A 67 18.41 7.88 -13.28
C ALA A 67 18.98 8.94 -14.23
N GLN A 68 20.11 8.60 -14.86
CA GLN A 68 20.77 9.39 -15.91
C GLN A 68 21.30 8.40 -16.95
N GLY A 69 20.38 7.79 -17.70
CA GLY A 69 20.63 6.62 -18.54
C GLY A 69 20.24 5.33 -17.84
N ALA A 70 20.85 4.99 -16.71
CA ALA A 70 20.46 3.83 -15.90
C ALA A 70 19.95 4.25 -14.52
N PRO A 71 19.00 3.50 -13.93
CA PRO A 71 18.56 3.72 -12.56
C PRO A 71 19.70 3.41 -11.56
N SER A 72 19.87 4.26 -10.55
CA SER A 72 20.74 3.98 -9.42
C SER A 72 20.17 2.87 -8.53
N THR A 73 20.97 2.35 -7.60
CA THR A 73 20.43 1.60 -6.47
C THR A 73 19.52 2.52 -5.63
N PRO A 74 18.36 2.08 -5.14
CA PRO A 74 17.57 2.88 -4.21
C PRO A 74 18.28 3.05 -2.88
N VAL A 75 18.23 4.26 -2.30
CA VAL A 75 18.85 4.56 -1.00
C VAL A 75 17.83 5.06 0.00
N LEU A 76 17.89 4.52 1.22
CA LEU A 76 17.06 4.93 2.35
C LEU A 76 17.77 6.00 3.19
N ALA A 77 17.09 7.09 3.51
CA ALA A 77 17.59 8.16 4.36
C ALA A 77 16.51 8.69 5.32
N PRO A 78 16.88 9.10 6.55
CA PRO A 78 15.94 9.75 7.47
C PRO A 78 15.51 11.12 6.93
N VAL A 79 14.23 11.46 7.11
CA VAL A 79 13.68 12.75 6.68
C VAL A 79 13.49 13.68 7.87
N HIS A 80 14.00 14.89 7.75
CA HIS A 80 13.69 16.00 8.63
C HIS A 80 12.61 16.86 8.00
N ARG A 81 11.53 17.16 8.73
CA ARG A 81 10.40 17.96 8.24
C ARG A 81 10.28 19.26 9.02
N MET A 82 10.10 20.36 8.29
CA MET A 82 9.82 21.70 8.80
C MET A 82 8.68 22.31 7.99
N GLY A 83 7.44 22.17 8.47
CA GLY A 83 6.26 22.64 7.74
C GLY A 83 5.99 21.82 6.47
N ASP A 84 5.96 22.52 5.34
CA ASP A 84 5.83 21.96 3.98
C ASP A 84 7.17 21.50 3.39
N THR A 85 8.27 21.81 4.06
CA THR A 85 9.60 21.52 3.58
C THR A 85 10.16 20.28 4.26
N ILE A 86 10.79 19.41 3.47
CA ILE A 86 11.54 18.26 3.96
C ILE A 86 13.00 18.35 3.51
N SER A 87 13.88 17.73 4.28
CA SER A 87 15.29 17.57 3.92
C SER A 87 15.81 16.21 4.34
N PHE A 88 16.71 15.65 3.54
CA PHE A 88 17.39 14.39 3.82
C PHE A 88 18.74 14.38 3.11
N GLU A 89 19.64 13.50 3.56
CA GLU A 89 20.99 13.39 3.02
C GLU A 89 21.27 11.95 2.58
N ILE A 90 21.80 11.81 1.37
CA ILE A 90 22.31 10.56 0.84
C ILE A 90 23.83 10.57 1.03
N GLN A 91 24.32 9.67 1.90
CA GLN A 91 25.75 9.46 2.15
C GLN A 91 26.17 8.07 1.68
N GLN A 92 26.30 7.90 0.37
CA GLN A 92 26.78 6.66 -0.23
C GLN A 92 27.95 6.96 -1.19
N PRO A 93 29.17 6.44 -0.91
CA PRO A 93 30.32 6.64 -1.78
C PRO A 93 30.02 6.21 -3.22
N ASN A 94 30.39 7.06 -4.18
CA ASN A 94 30.19 6.83 -5.62
C ASN A 94 28.73 6.66 -6.06
N HIS A 95 27.75 7.04 -5.23
CA HIS A 95 26.35 7.00 -5.62
C HIS A 95 25.98 8.20 -6.48
N ALA A 96 25.28 7.97 -7.60
CA ALA A 96 24.89 9.02 -8.54
C ALA A 96 24.04 10.14 -7.91
N CYS A 97 23.32 9.82 -6.83
CA CYS A 97 22.48 10.76 -6.08
C CYS A 97 23.09 11.21 -4.74
N ASN A 98 24.40 11.10 -4.51
CA ASN A 98 25.01 11.49 -3.23
C ASN A 98 24.86 13.00 -2.94
N GLY A 99 24.50 13.38 -1.71
CA GLY A 99 24.39 14.79 -1.30
C GLY A 99 23.14 15.12 -0.46
N VAL A 100 22.99 16.41 -0.16
CA VAL A 100 21.86 16.96 0.61
C VAL A 100 20.73 17.36 -0.33
N TYR A 101 19.51 16.96 0.02
CA TYR A 101 18.29 17.29 -0.70
C TYR A 101 17.36 18.11 0.17
N SER A 102 16.61 18.99 -0.47
CA SER A 102 15.46 19.67 0.12
C SER A 102 14.27 19.56 -0.82
N ALA A 103 13.06 19.41 -0.30
CA ALA A 103 11.86 19.39 -1.10
C ALA A 103 10.72 20.18 -0.45
N THR A 104 9.95 20.90 -1.27
CA THR A 104 8.75 21.61 -0.84
C THR A 104 7.52 20.86 -1.35
N LEU A 105 6.61 20.52 -0.43
CA LEU A 105 5.39 19.77 -0.71
C LEU A 105 4.28 20.70 -1.23
N HIS A 106 3.58 20.25 -2.26
CA HIS A 106 2.38 20.89 -2.81
C HIS A 106 1.22 19.88 -2.85
N GLU A 107 0.04 20.29 -3.32
CA GLU A 107 -1.16 19.44 -3.33
C GLU A 107 -1.00 18.20 -4.23
N ASP A 108 -0.25 18.32 -5.34
CA ASP A 108 -0.14 17.31 -6.40
C ASP A 108 1.28 16.71 -6.53
N GLY A 109 2.21 17.07 -5.64
CA GLY A 109 3.58 16.60 -5.72
C GLY A 109 4.54 17.34 -4.82
N LEU A 110 5.79 17.45 -5.27
CA LEU A 110 6.82 18.24 -4.60
C LEU A 110 7.85 18.77 -5.59
N ASP A 111 8.53 19.85 -5.22
CA ASP A 111 9.72 20.33 -5.92
C ASP A 111 10.97 19.88 -5.16
N LEU A 112 11.72 18.94 -5.74
CA LEU A 112 12.96 18.41 -5.19
C LEU A 112 14.14 19.25 -5.65
N ARG A 113 14.91 19.81 -4.73
CA ARG A 113 16.17 20.47 -4.98
C ARG A 113 17.34 19.60 -4.56
N GLY A 114 18.19 19.28 -5.53
CA GLY A 114 19.37 18.43 -5.36
C GLY A 114 20.64 19.18 -4.92
N PRO A 115 21.75 18.44 -4.73
CA PRO A 115 23.05 19.00 -4.32
C PRO A 115 23.69 19.90 -5.39
N ASP A 116 23.28 19.75 -6.66
CA ASP A 116 23.65 20.64 -7.76
C ASP A 116 22.89 21.98 -7.75
N GLY A 117 21.96 22.14 -6.79
CA GLY A 117 21.12 23.31 -6.64
C GLY A 117 19.96 23.38 -7.63
N GLN A 118 19.82 22.41 -8.55
CA GLN A 118 18.73 22.34 -9.52
C GLN A 118 17.45 21.85 -8.85
N SER A 119 16.32 22.37 -9.31
CA SER A 119 14.99 21.97 -8.85
C SER A 119 14.30 21.09 -9.89
N GLN A 120 13.60 20.06 -9.42
CA GLN A 120 12.89 19.07 -10.22
C GLN A 120 11.50 18.85 -9.63
N THR A 121 10.45 19.09 -10.40
CA THR A 121 9.08 18.80 -9.97
C THR A 121 8.81 17.31 -10.08
N LEU A 122 8.42 16.70 -8.96
CA LEU A 122 8.06 15.29 -8.84
C LEU A 122 6.56 15.16 -8.53
N PRO A 123 5.72 14.90 -9.53
CA PRO A 123 4.29 14.66 -9.29
C PRO A 123 4.09 13.41 -8.42
N GLN A 124 3.07 13.44 -7.57
CA GLN A 124 2.65 12.28 -6.80
C GLN A 124 1.96 11.27 -7.72
N ARG A 125 2.53 10.07 -7.86
CA ARG A 125 2.01 9.02 -8.74
C ARG A 125 2.50 7.63 -8.32
N PRO A 126 1.88 6.53 -8.79
CA PRO A 126 2.44 5.20 -8.56
C PRO A 126 3.89 5.12 -9.02
N SER A 127 4.70 4.28 -8.34
CA SER A 127 6.09 4.05 -8.71
C SER A 127 6.24 3.72 -10.19
N TYR A 128 7.29 4.26 -10.82
CA TYR A 128 7.70 3.95 -12.18
C TYR A 128 7.82 2.43 -12.37
N TRP A 129 8.39 1.74 -11.38
CA TRP A 129 8.56 0.30 -11.42
C TRP A 129 7.25 -0.47 -11.39
N ILE A 130 6.19 0.07 -10.80
CA ILE A 130 4.86 -0.58 -10.82
C ILE A 130 4.12 -0.25 -12.12
N SER A 131 4.23 0.99 -12.59
CA SER A 131 3.48 1.48 -13.75
C SER A 131 4.07 1.07 -15.11
N HIS A 132 5.39 0.97 -15.22
CA HIS A 132 6.10 0.78 -16.50
C HIS A 132 6.74 -0.60 -16.66
N THR A 133 6.95 -1.37 -15.58
CA THR A 133 7.29 -2.80 -15.75
C THR A 133 6.09 -3.63 -16.22
N GLY A 134 4.90 -3.04 -16.33
CA GLY A 134 3.78 -3.58 -17.10
C GLY A 134 3.41 -4.99 -16.67
N ARG A 135 2.65 -5.10 -15.57
CA ARG A 135 2.39 -6.34 -14.81
C ARG A 135 3.68 -6.81 -14.13
N VAL A 136 3.73 -6.66 -12.80
CA VAL A 136 4.40 -7.69 -12.01
C VAL A 136 3.81 -9.00 -12.53
N ALA A 137 4.62 -9.83 -13.20
CA ALA A 137 4.15 -11.15 -13.59
C ALA A 137 3.48 -11.73 -12.35
N PRO A 138 2.20 -12.16 -12.42
CA PRO A 138 1.50 -12.62 -11.23
C PRO A 138 2.44 -13.58 -10.54
N THR A 139 2.71 -13.31 -9.27
CA THR A 139 3.64 -14.12 -8.48
C THR A 139 3.32 -15.59 -8.71
N PRO A 140 4.27 -16.53 -8.62
CA PRO A 140 3.96 -17.95 -8.77
C PRO A 140 2.73 -18.38 -7.93
N LEU A 141 2.52 -17.71 -6.79
CA LEU A 141 1.33 -17.81 -5.97
C LEU A 141 0.05 -17.27 -6.65
N GLU A 142 0.04 -16.04 -7.16
CA GLU A 142 -1.13 -15.50 -7.88
C GLU A 142 -1.46 -16.31 -9.14
N SER A 143 -0.43 -16.70 -9.91
CA SER A 143 -0.60 -17.54 -11.11
C SER A 143 -1.22 -18.90 -10.78
N ALA A 144 -0.81 -19.53 -9.67
CA ALA A 144 -1.36 -20.81 -9.22
C ALA A 144 -2.84 -20.69 -8.79
N ASN A 145 -3.26 -19.53 -8.29
CA ASN A 145 -4.61 -19.31 -7.77
C ASN A 145 -5.58 -18.69 -8.79
N GLU A 146 -5.09 -18.26 -9.95
CA GLU A 146 -5.90 -17.64 -11.01
C GLU A 146 -7.14 -18.47 -11.40
N PRO A 147 -7.07 -19.82 -11.56
CA PRO A 147 -8.26 -20.62 -11.85
C PRO A 147 -9.33 -20.55 -10.77
N TYR A 148 -8.94 -20.46 -9.50
CA TYR A 148 -9.86 -20.31 -8.37
C TYR A 148 -10.55 -18.93 -8.39
N PHE A 149 -9.78 -17.85 -8.54
CA PHE A 149 -10.35 -16.50 -8.58
C PHE A 149 -11.28 -16.28 -9.78
N ARG A 150 -10.91 -16.82 -10.94
CA ARG A 150 -11.77 -16.82 -12.12
C ARG A 150 -13.08 -17.55 -11.87
N ALA A 151 -13.02 -18.72 -11.23
CA ALA A 151 -14.20 -19.51 -10.92
C ALA A 151 -15.12 -18.81 -9.90
N LEU A 152 -14.55 -18.14 -8.88
CA LEU A 152 -15.31 -17.32 -7.94
C LEU A 152 -16.02 -16.15 -8.63
N ASN A 153 -15.28 -15.38 -9.45
CA ASN A 153 -15.85 -14.22 -10.16
C ASN A 153 -16.95 -14.65 -11.14
N ALA A 154 -16.83 -15.83 -11.76
CA ALA A 154 -17.87 -16.39 -12.60
C ALA A 154 -19.09 -16.89 -11.82
N SER A 155 -18.89 -17.48 -10.63
CA SER A 155 -19.97 -18.14 -9.87
C SER A 155 -20.74 -17.19 -8.95
N CYS A 156 -20.10 -16.13 -8.45
CA CYS A 156 -20.74 -15.15 -7.56
C CYS A 156 -20.12 -13.74 -7.70
N PRO A 157 -20.29 -13.07 -8.85
CA PRO A 157 -19.65 -11.79 -9.16
C PRO A 157 -19.99 -10.67 -8.15
N ASP A 158 -21.24 -10.62 -7.66
CA ASP A 158 -21.72 -9.55 -6.77
C ASP A 158 -21.09 -9.56 -5.36
N ARG A 159 -20.30 -10.59 -5.06
CA ARG A 159 -19.62 -10.77 -3.77
C ARG A 159 -18.16 -10.33 -3.77
N ASN A 160 -17.59 -10.08 -4.95
CA ASN A 160 -16.18 -9.73 -5.15
C ASN A 160 -15.19 -10.68 -4.46
N LEU A 161 -15.48 -11.98 -4.42
CA LEU A 161 -14.65 -12.96 -3.68
C LEU A 161 -13.27 -13.18 -4.30
N GLN A 162 -13.00 -12.69 -5.51
CA GLN A 162 -11.66 -12.61 -6.07
C GLN A 162 -10.68 -11.78 -5.21
N HIS A 163 -11.20 -10.98 -4.27
CA HIS A 163 -10.40 -10.25 -3.30
C HIS A 163 -10.12 -10.99 -1.99
N LEU A 164 -10.64 -12.21 -1.83
CA LEU A 164 -10.39 -13.07 -0.67
C LEU A 164 -9.06 -13.83 -0.87
N PRO A 165 -7.96 -13.42 -0.22
CA PRO A 165 -6.66 -14.05 -0.47
C PRO A 165 -6.64 -15.50 0.05
N PRO A 166 -5.80 -16.39 -0.51
CA PRO A 166 -5.72 -17.78 -0.08
C PRO A 166 -5.46 -17.92 1.43
N ALA A 167 -4.67 -17.02 2.02
CA ALA A 167 -4.40 -17.02 3.46
C ALA A 167 -5.66 -16.88 4.34
N GLN A 168 -6.75 -16.33 3.81
CA GLN A 168 -8.04 -16.18 4.51
C GLN A 168 -9.03 -17.32 4.24
N LEU A 169 -8.63 -18.38 3.52
CA LEU A 169 -9.50 -19.52 3.19
C LEU A 169 -9.56 -20.60 4.25
N SER A 170 -8.75 -20.53 5.31
CA SER A 170 -8.59 -21.63 6.27
C SER A 170 -9.93 -22.10 6.85
N PHE A 171 -10.81 -21.16 7.19
CA PHE A 171 -12.12 -21.46 7.74
C PHE A 171 -13.06 -22.14 6.73
N GLN A 172 -13.04 -21.70 5.48
CA GLN A 172 -13.85 -22.28 4.41
C GLN A 172 -13.33 -23.68 4.05
N ILE A 173 -12.01 -23.87 4.05
CA ILE A 173 -11.37 -25.16 3.82
C ILE A 173 -11.75 -26.14 4.92
N GLU A 174 -11.56 -25.79 6.20
CA GLU A 174 -11.89 -26.63 7.35
C GLU A 174 -13.36 -27.09 7.31
N LYS A 175 -14.30 -26.20 6.95
CA LYS A 175 -15.72 -26.55 6.81
C LYS A 175 -16.05 -27.39 5.57
N PHE A 176 -15.22 -27.33 4.53
CA PHE A 176 -15.41 -28.10 3.31
C PHE A 176 -14.76 -29.48 3.38
N GLU A 177 -13.65 -29.62 4.12
CA GLU A 177 -12.88 -30.85 4.25
C GLU A 177 -13.71 -32.11 4.53
N PRO A 178 -14.73 -32.11 5.42
CA PRO A 178 -15.58 -33.29 5.65
C PRO A 178 -16.35 -33.79 4.41
N ARG A 179 -16.35 -33.04 3.31
CA ARG A 179 -17.00 -33.39 2.04
C ARG A 179 -16.05 -34.03 1.03
N LEU A 180 -14.75 -34.12 1.35
CA LEU A 180 -13.75 -34.72 0.48
C LEU A 180 -13.82 -36.25 0.55
N THR A 181 -13.45 -36.91 -0.56
CA THR A 181 -13.21 -38.36 -0.53
C THR A 181 -11.85 -38.68 0.13
N PRO A 182 -11.61 -39.92 0.58
CA PRO A 182 -10.30 -40.32 1.11
C PRO A 182 -9.15 -40.07 0.14
N GLU A 183 -9.36 -40.21 -1.17
CA GLU A 183 -8.37 -39.93 -2.20
C GLU A 183 -8.07 -38.43 -2.30
N GLN A 184 -9.10 -37.59 -2.23
CA GLN A 184 -8.95 -36.13 -2.24
C GLN A 184 -8.22 -35.63 -1.00
N HIS A 185 -8.50 -36.19 0.19
CA HIS A 185 -7.73 -35.89 1.41
C HIS A 185 -6.23 -36.18 1.22
N LYS A 186 -5.88 -37.38 0.75
CA LYS A 186 -4.48 -37.75 0.48
C LYS A 186 -3.81 -36.83 -0.55
N SER A 187 -4.58 -36.34 -1.51
CA SER A 187 -4.12 -35.43 -2.55
C SER A 187 -3.86 -34.02 -2.02
N VAL A 188 -4.73 -33.51 -1.15
CA VAL A 188 -4.56 -32.26 -0.40
C VAL A 188 -3.35 -32.35 0.52
N ASP A 189 -3.21 -33.42 1.30
CA ASP A 189 -2.08 -33.60 2.23
C ASP A 189 -0.73 -33.60 1.50
N ARG A 190 -0.67 -34.30 0.36
CA ARG A 190 0.52 -34.33 -0.50
C ARG A 190 0.86 -32.96 -1.05
N ALA A 191 -0.12 -32.25 -1.60
CA ALA A 191 0.09 -30.92 -2.18
C ALA A 191 0.51 -29.92 -1.09
N THR A 192 -0.14 -29.95 0.08
CA THR A 192 0.21 -29.13 1.24
C THR A 192 1.64 -29.41 1.71
N THR A 193 2.02 -30.68 1.85
CA THR A 193 3.39 -31.05 2.25
C THR A 193 4.43 -30.55 1.25
N GLN A 194 4.18 -30.74 -0.05
CA GLN A 194 5.07 -30.23 -1.10
C GLN A 194 5.19 -28.71 -1.09
N ARG A 195 4.07 -28.00 -0.84
CA ARG A 195 4.05 -26.53 -0.86
C ARG A 195 4.62 -25.89 0.40
N CYS A 196 4.49 -26.57 1.53
CA CYS A 196 4.97 -26.11 2.83
C CYS A 196 6.39 -26.61 3.16
N ASP A 197 7.07 -27.33 2.25
CA ASP A 197 8.44 -27.76 2.47
C ASP A 197 9.37 -26.53 2.65
N GLY A 198 10.04 -26.46 3.79
CA GLY A 198 10.87 -25.32 4.20
C GLY A 198 10.10 -24.04 4.57
N ALA A 199 8.76 -24.06 4.62
CA ALA A 199 7.97 -22.87 4.95
C ALA A 199 7.81 -22.66 6.47
N ILE A 200 7.81 -21.40 6.90
CA ILE A 200 7.44 -21.02 8.27
C ILE A 200 5.92 -21.19 8.44
N VAL A 201 5.50 -21.73 9.59
CA VAL A 201 4.09 -21.92 9.98
C VAL A 201 3.30 -20.61 9.80
N GLY A 202 2.13 -20.68 9.16
CA GLY A 202 1.24 -19.54 8.95
C GLY A 202 1.33 -18.85 7.57
N SER A 203 2.13 -19.39 6.65
CA SER A 203 2.40 -18.79 5.32
C SER A 203 1.28 -18.94 4.26
N GLY A 204 0.10 -19.47 4.63
CA GLY A 204 -0.97 -19.76 3.68
C GLY A 204 -0.65 -20.91 2.70
N CYS A 205 0.51 -21.57 2.82
CA CYS A 205 0.95 -22.66 1.94
C CYS A 205 -0.03 -23.84 1.91
N GLY A 206 -0.67 -24.17 3.05
CA GLY A 206 -1.70 -25.22 3.10
C GLY A 206 -2.95 -24.88 2.29
N ASN A 207 -3.38 -23.62 2.32
CA ASN A 207 -4.54 -23.19 1.55
C ASN A 207 -4.25 -23.22 0.04
N VAL A 208 -3.00 -22.92 -0.35
CA VAL A 208 -2.53 -23.04 -1.73
C VAL A 208 -2.45 -24.50 -2.16
N GLY A 209 -1.88 -25.38 -1.32
CA GLY A 209 -1.84 -26.82 -1.58
C GLY A 209 -3.24 -27.42 -1.74
N PHE A 210 -4.20 -26.97 -0.93
CA PHE A 210 -5.61 -27.34 -1.08
C PHE A 210 -6.17 -26.92 -2.45
N LEU A 211 -5.98 -25.66 -2.88
CA LEU A 211 -6.49 -25.17 -4.16
C LEU A 211 -5.85 -25.90 -5.36
N GLU A 212 -4.55 -26.19 -5.28
CA GLU A 212 -3.84 -26.99 -6.29
C GLU A 212 -4.41 -28.41 -6.41
N ALA A 213 -4.66 -29.08 -5.28
CA ALA A 213 -5.30 -30.39 -5.27
C ALA A 213 -6.75 -30.32 -5.77
N ALA A 214 -7.51 -29.30 -5.38
CA ALA A 214 -8.88 -29.08 -5.83
C ALA A 214 -8.99 -28.93 -7.34
N GLN A 215 -8.06 -28.18 -7.93
CA GLN A 215 -7.99 -28.00 -9.37
C GLN A 215 -7.58 -29.30 -10.07
N ARG A 216 -6.51 -29.95 -9.61
CA ARG A 216 -5.97 -31.19 -10.20
C ARG A 216 -6.99 -32.32 -10.18
N ASP A 217 -7.71 -32.48 -9.08
CA ASP A 217 -8.63 -33.60 -8.86
C ASP A 217 -10.08 -33.26 -9.23
N GLY A 218 -10.32 -32.08 -9.81
CA GLY A 218 -11.62 -31.68 -10.35
C GLY A 218 -12.71 -31.35 -9.33
N PHE A 219 -12.36 -31.10 -8.06
CA PHE A 219 -13.34 -30.69 -7.04
C PHE A 219 -13.37 -29.18 -6.76
N LEU A 220 -12.54 -28.39 -7.46
CA LEU A 220 -12.55 -26.92 -7.38
C LEU A 220 -13.96 -26.31 -7.61
N PRO A 221 -14.78 -26.74 -8.58
CA PRO A 221 -16.13 -26.18 -8.76
C PRO A 221 -17.04 -26.37 -7.54
N LYS A 222 -16.95 -27.53 -6.87
CA LYS A 222 -17.73 -27.81 -5.65
C LYS A 222 -17.28 -26.93 -4.48
N PHE A 223 -15.97 -26.70 -4.36
CA PHE A 223 -15.41 -25.80 -3.37
C PHE A 223 -15.83 -24.34 -3.62
N VAL A 224 -15.74 -23.88 -4.87
CA VAL A 224 -16.19 -22.53 -5.27
C VAL A 224 -17.66 -22.31 -4.96
N GLN A 225 -18.54 -23.27 -5.28
CA GLN A 225 -19.95 -23.20 -4.92
C GLN A 225 -20.16 -23.13 -3.40
N PHE A 226 -19.41 -23.91 -2.64
CA PHE A 226 -19.44 -23.86 -1.18
C PHE A 226 -19.04 -22.48 -0.63
N VAL A 227 -17.95 -21.89 -1.15
CA VAL A 227 -17.46 -20.56 -0.76
C VAL A 227 -18.49 -19.48 -1.13
N CYS A 228 -19.06 -19.51 -2.33
CA CYS A 228 -20.11 -18.58 -2.76
C CYS A 228 -21.39 -18.68 -1.90
N GLY A 229 -21.63 -19.82 -1.25
CA GLY A 229 -22.74 -20.02 -0.32
C GLY A 229 -22.51 -19.46 1.09
N GLN A 230 -21.27 -19.13 1.46
CA GLN A 230 -20.96 -18.54 2.77
C GLN A 230 -21.38 -17.06 2.83
N PRO A 231 -21.66 -16.47 4.00
CA PRO A 231 -22.03 -15.05 4.13
C PRO A 231 -20.85 -14.07 3.97
N VAL A 232 -19.83 -14.42 3.19
CA VAL A 232 -18.66 -13.57 2.93
C VAL A 232 -18.89 -12.65 1.74
N LYS A 233 -18.46 -11.39 1.87
CA LYS A 233 -18.39 -10.40 0.79
C LYS A 233 -17.15 -9.52 0.95
N CYS A 234 -16.51 -9.15 -0.15
CA CYS A 234 -15.32 -8.28 -0.13
C CYS A 234 -15.62 -6.90 -0.73
N SER A 235 -15.02 -5.87 -0.12
CA SER A 235 -15.08 -4.48 -0.59
C SER A 235 -13.80 -4.05 -1.32
N GLY A 236 -12.73 -4.83 -1.18
CA GLY A 236 -11.44 -4.66 -1.83
C GLY A 236 -10.46 -5.76 -1.38
N PRO A 237 -9.21 -5.75 -1.88
CA PRO A 237 -8.20 -6.76 -1.55
C PRO A 237 -8.02 -6.95 -0.04
N GLY A 238 -8.29 -8.16 0.46
CA GLY A 238 -8.19 -8.51 1.89
C GLY A 238 -9.26 -7.90 2.81
N ALA A 239 -10.12 -7.02 2.29
CA ALA A 239 -11.18 -6.33 3.03
C ALA A 239 -12.52 -7.07 2.86
N CYS A 240 -12.62 -8.26 3.48
CA CYS A 240 -13.79 -9.13 3.43
C CYS A 240 -14.49 -9.19 4.80
N SER A 241 -15.82 -9.18 4.81
CA SER A 241 -16.66 -9.29 6.02
C SER A 241 -17.55 -10.52 5.98
N GLY A 242 -18.02 -10.97 7.15
CA GLY A 242 -18.97 -12.09 7.28
C GLY A 242 -18.33 -13.48 7.37
N GLN A 243 -17.12 -13.58 7.92
CA GLN A 243 -16.49 -14.85 8.32
C GLN A 243 -16.95 -15.29 9.70
#